data_AF-A0A8J4YSK5-F1
#
_entry.id   AF-A0A8J4YSK5-F1
#
_cell.length_a   1.000
_cell.length_b   1.000
_cell.length_c   1.000
_cell.angle_alpha   90.00
_cell.angle_beta   90.00
_cell.angle_gamma   90.00
#
_symmetry.space_group_name_H-M   'P 1'
#
loop_
_entity.id
_entity.type
_entity.pdbx_description
1 polymer ?
#
loop_
_entity_poly.entity_id
_entity_poly.type
_entity_poly.pdbx_seq_one_letter_code
_entity_poly.pdbx_strand_id
1 'polypeptide(L)'
;MGKVKQRRQRGQRYNPTGVSQNGEARSEGRAVSSTAGLRLAEEKITSVLVEERVCGLNTLAAMALEENGPASVVKTSLVPQVSTLLRDPSAEVRLAAAGALRNISAGGSDEVVEAMVHQEVLGPLADLLAEYRESWSPATTDLGQETPRDSDPVSNTFVHATHLLWNLCECSEDAMNVFNQKGLVHVLLRHLDPSTWGHTMALAAAECLLCVTENNSSAASVLLPSADDLVCFISRPEEQPMNLHFATTVAGTLLNINYCTSGSNNFQLVLGVLSSMLQIEPVSLVTLYANDPSSTTNNTLSMTPQEIEHVILGQQLALEMLSNICCPDDDEWDECEDGASDEEGSSCVEESMEEDGVKSSLDPEVYEGVCHFKLFEKTLKKAEFPEENIIQALLGVLRTRALLCLQNMCSALELGELGGAELLYSTWVRLGTMIFQNNCTDSGLLESAAGAMRAIVDRLSQDHSDTLASISQEDLQPVFQAGVSCPVASVRANLTRMVGMLGCLLVTQASEEVLSYGNVFEVLNTSTEFLFKVGAHDAELWVSAEALDVLIDLYSDDKTDKLAHHVHLTDRLRGIQPQFKTKHQQQKKRLGDHKALVLTVKDNLGGFIKYKGPRAAKFNKT
;
A
#
# COMPACT_ATOMS: atom_id res chain seq x y z
N MET A 1 -9.79 -15.73 -0.63
CA MET A 1 -10.04 -14.45 0.07
C MET A 1 -8.87 -14.14 0.99
N GLY A 2 -8.04 -13.14 0.65
CA GLY A 2 -6.85 -12.82 1.44
C GLY A 2 -5.66 -12.27 0.66
N LYS A 3 -5.74 -12.22 -0.67
CA LYS A 3 -4.79 -11.50 -1.54
C LYS A 3 -5.14 -10.01 -1.51
N VAL A 4 -4.14 -9.15 -1.60
CA VAL A 4 -4.32 -7.69 -1.61
C VAL A 4 -3.76 -7.15 -2.92
N LYS A 5 -4.63 -6.89 -3.90
CA LYS A 5 -4.25 -6.08 -5.06
C LYS A 5 -4.07 -4.66 -4.54
N GLN A 6 -2.84 -4.18 -4.54
CA GLN A 6 -2.59 -2.77 -4.29
C GLN A 6 -2.98 -2.05 -5.58
N ARG A 7 -4.23 -1.58 -5.67
CA ARG A 7 -4.40 -0.33 -6.42
C ARG A 7 -3.36 0.62 -5.83
N ARG A 8 -2.73 1.48 -6.63
CA ARG A 8 -2.16 2.67 -6.03
C ARG A 8 -3.33 3.32 -5.31
N GLN A 9 -3.41 3.09 -4.00
CA GLN A 9 -4.11 4.02 -3.13
C GLN A 9 -3.60 5.36 -3.61
N ARG A 10 -4.51 6.30 -3.94
CA ARG A 10 -4.16 7.70 -4.28
C ARG A 10 -2.84 8.01 -3.56
N GLY A 11 -1.75 8.04 -4.33
CA GLY A 11 -0.41 7.74 -3.84
C GLY A 11 -0.05 8.58 -2.64
N GLN A 12 1.05 8.24 -1.96
CA GLN A 12 1.72 9.31 -1.24
C GLN A 12 2.12 10.35 -2.29
N ARG A 13 1.31 11.42 -2.38
CA ARG A 13 1.58 12.59 -3.21
C ARG A 13 3.02 12.97 -3.02
N TYR A 14 3.64 13.48 -4.07
CA TYR A 14 5.01 13.93 -3.98
C TYR A 14 5.16 14.94 -2.83
N ASN A 15 5.85 14.53 -1.76
CA ASN A 15 6.02 15.31 -0.54
C ASN A 15 7.51 15.66 -0.34
N PRO A 16 7.95 16.85 -0.80
CA PRO A 16 9.36 17.24 -0.78
C PRO A 16 9.97 17.44 0.60
N THR A 17 9.16 17.41 1.67
CA THR A 17 9.66 17.60 3.04
C THR A 17 9.76 16.30 3.81
N GLY A 18 9.26 15.18 3.26
CA GLY A 18 9.24 13.87 3.93
C GLY A 18 8.36 13.84 5.20
N VAL A 19 7.64 14.91 5.53
CA VAL A 19 6.80 14.99 6.73
C VAL A 19 5.44 14.38 6.41
N SER A 20 5.25 13.11 6.77
CA SER A 20 3.92 12.49 6.78
C SER A 20 3.01 13.19 7.79
N GLN A 21 1.72 13.33 7.49
CA GLN A 21 0.70 13.95 8.38
C GLN A 21 0.60 13.30 9.78
N ASN A 22 1.24 12.15 9.99
CA ASN A 22 1.27 11.42 11.27
C ASN A 22 2.54 11.67 12.13
N GLY A 23 3.47 12.50 11.67
CA GLY A 23 4.68 12.83 12.41
C GLY A 23 4.58 14.20 13.10
N GLU A 24 4.53 14.23 14.42
CA GLU A 24 4.65 15.46 15.23
C GLU A 24 6.08 16.04 15.15
N ALA A 25 6.49 16.54 13.98
CA ALA A 25 7.70 17.35 13.86
C ALA A 25 7.36 18.82 14.15
N ARG A 26 7.38 19.19 15.44
CA ARG A 26 7.31 20.60 15.86
C ARG A 26 8.56 21.34 15.38
N SER A 27 8.42 22.19 14.36
CA SER A 27 9.44 23.19 14.07
C SER A 27 9.18 24.44 14.94
N GLU A 28 10.19 24.82 15.72
CA GLU A 28 10.20 26.08 16.48
C GLU A 28 10.48 27.26 15.51
N GLY A 29 9.49 27.57 14.67
CA GLY A 29 9.41 28.80 13.89
C GLY A 29 8.33 29.70 14.48
N ARG A 30 8.63 30.99 14.66
CA ARG A 30 7.72 31.98 15.27
C ARG A 30 6.40 32.04 14.50
N ALA A 31 5.35 31.40 15.03
CA ALA A 31 4.03 31.32 14.42
C ALA A 31 3.46 32.73 14.17
N VAL A 32 3.50 33.18 12.92
CA VAL A 32 2.62 34.25 12.44
C VAL A 32 1.23 33.64 12.40
N SER A 33 0.23 34.29 13.00
CA SER A 33 -1.16 33.82 12.85
C SER A 33 -1.46 33.58 11.37
N SER A 34 -1.98 32.39 11.02
CA SER A 34 -2.22 31.98 9.62
C SER A 34 -2.95 33.05 8.82
N THR A 35 -3.87 33.78 9.46
CA THR A 35 -4.59 34.92 8.86
C THR A 35 -3.73 36.14 8.52
N ALA A 36 -2.71 36.45 9.31
CA ALA A 36 -1.78 37.55 9.04
C ALA A 36 -0.76 37.16 7.95
N GLY A 37 -0.31 35.89 7.93
CA GLY A 37 0.54 35.34 6.88
C GLY A 37 -0.12 35.39 5.50
N LEU A 38 -1.38 34.94 5.40
CA LEU A 38 -2.15 34.98 4.15
C LEU A 38 -2.32 36.39 3.60
N ARG A 39 -2.65 37.37 4.47
CA ARG A 39 -2.80 38.78 4.06
C ARG A 39 -1.49 39.38 3.56
N LEU A 40 -0.39 39.08 4.26
CA LEU A 40 0.93 39.54 3.86
C LEU A 40 1.33 38.96 2.50
N ALA A 41 1.06 37.67 2.29
CA ALA A 41 1.31 37.03 1.01
C ALA A 41 0.48 37.67 -0.10
N GLU A 42 -0.83 37.90 0.12
CA GLU A 42 -1.74 38.53 -0.84
C GLU A 42 -1.26 39.92 -1.28
N GLU A 43 -0.82 40.75 -0.33
CA GLU A 43 -0.25 42.07 -0.62
C GLU A 43 1.03 41.97 -1.47
N LYS A 44 1.92 41.04 -1.11
CA LYS A 44 3.22 40.89 -1.75
C LYS A 44 3.17 40.31 -3.16
N ILE A 45 2.30 39.33 -3.42
CA ILE A 45 2.21 38.68 -4.75
C ILE A 45 1.68 39.61 -5.84
N THR A 46 0.98 40.69 -5.46
CA THR A 46 0.47 41.71 -6.40
C THR A 46 1.44 42.89 -6.59
N SER A 47 2.60 42.86 -5.92
CA SER A 47 3.62 43.91 -6.03
C SER A 47 4.23 43.98 -7.43
N VAL A 48 4.60 45.19 -7.85
CA VAL A 48 5.37 45.41 -9.08
C VAL A 48 6.82 44.93 -8.97
N LEU A 49 7.35 44.82 -7.74
CA LEU A 49 8.72 44.39 -7.47
C LEU A 49 8.81 42.86 -7.48
N VAL A 50 9.79 42.34 -8.22
CA VAL A 50 10.01 40.89 -8.38
C VAL A 50 10.30 40.25 -7.02
N GLU A 51 11.15 40.89 -6.21
CA GLU A 51 11.59 40.40 -4.91
C GLU A 51 10.45 40.30 -3.91
N GLU A 52 9.50 41.24 -3.96
CA GLU A 52 8.30 41.20 -3.14
C GLU A 52 7.37 40.06 -3.56
N ARG A 53 7.17 39.85 -4.87
CA ARG A 53 6.38 38.71 -5.36
C ARG A 53 6.97 37.38 -4.93
N VAL A 54 8.29 37.19 -5.11
CA VAL A 54 9.01 35.99 -4.65
C VAL A 54 8.86 35.80 -3.14
N CYS A 55 8.99 36.87 -2.35
CA CYS A 55 8.80 36.81 -0.90
C CYS A 55 7.38 36.39 -0.50
N GLY A 56 6.35 36.91 -1.19
CA GLY A 56 4.96 36.50 -0.97
C GLY A 56 4.73 35.02 -1.30
N LEU A 57 5.27 34.55 -2.42
CA LEU A 57 5.18 33.16 -2.85
C LEU A 57 5.90 32.20 -1.90
N ASN A 58 7.10 32.56 -1.42
CA ASN A 58 7.82 31.77 -0.42
C ASN A 58 7.07 31.70 0.92
N THR A 59 6.35 32.78 1.28
CA THR A 59 5.47 32.77 2.45
C THR A 59 4.36 31.73 2.27
N LEU A 60 3.71 31.67 1.10
CA LEU A 60 2.69 30.65 0.81
C LEU A 60 3.28 29.23 0.78
N ALA A 61 4.46 29.06 0.20
CA ALA A 61 5.15 27.77 0.16
C ALA A 61 5.46 27.23 1.56
N ALA A 62 5.84 28.11 2.50
CA ALA A 62 6.05 27.75 3.90
C ALA A 62 4.73 27.43 4.63
N MET A 63 3.69 28.24 4.40
CA MET A 63 2.37 27.98 4.97
C MET A 63 1.79 26.65 4.54
N ALA A 64 2.05 26.21 3.31
CA ALA A 64 1.60 24.92 2.82
C ALA A 64 2.16 23.71 3.59
N LEU A 65 3.21 23.91 4.40
CA LEU A 65 3.77 22.89 5.29
C LEU A 65 3.09 22.83 6.66
N GLU A 66 2.22 23.80 6.98
CA GLU A 66 1.44 23.80 8.21
C GLU A 66 0.22 22.87 8.08
N GLU A 67 -0.15 22.17 9.15
CA GLU A 67 -1.24 21.17 9.20
C GLU A 67 -2.56 21.66 8.56
N ASN A 68 -2.91 22.94 8.75
CA ASN A 68 -4.13 23.56 8.21
C ASN A 68 -3.86 24.63 7.14
N GLY A 69 -2.60 24.78 6.73
CA GLY A 69 -2.16 25.82 5.81
C GLY A 69 -2.79 25.69 4.42
N PRO A 70 -2.64 24.54 3.72
CA PRO A 70 -3.23 24.33 2.40
C PRO A 70 -4.75 24.57 2.36
N ALA A 71 -5.47 24.02 3.35
CA ALA A 71 -6.91 24.20 3.50
C ALA A 71 -7.31 25.67 3.76
N SER A 72 -6.44 26.45 4.39
CA SER A 72 -6.66 27.88 4.61
C SER A 72 -6.39 28.69 3.33
N VAL A 73 -5.37 28.33 2.56
CA VAL A 73 -5.03 29.00 1.29
C VAL A 73 -6.17 28.85 0.27
N VAL A 74 -6.70 27.63 0.08
CA VAL A 74 -7.78 27.39 -0.90
C VAL A 74 -9.13 28.03 -0.52
N LYS A 75 -9.31 28.48 0.73
CA LYS A 75 -10.50 29.25 1.15
C LYS A 75 -10.44 30.72 0.75
N THR A 76 -9.31 31.16 0.19
CA THR A 76 -9.09 32.53 -0.29
C THR A 76 -9.06 32.56 -1.82
N SER A 77 -8.89 33.75 -2.41
CA SER A 77 -8.65 33.92 -3.85
C SER A 77 -7.16 33.79 -4.25
N LEU A 78 -6.31 33.25 -3.38
CA LEU A 78 -4.86 33.18 -3.63
C LEU A 78 -4.48 32.17 -4.70
N VAL A 79 -5.14 30.99 -4.81
CA VAL A 79 -4.75 29.99 -5.82
C VAL A 79 -4.88 30.53 -7.25
N PRO A 80 -6.01 31.17 -7.65
CA PRO A 80 -6.10 31.81 -8.96
C PRO A 80 -5.07 32.92 -9.17
N GLN A 81 -4.78 33.73 -8.14
CA GLN A 81 -3.79 34.80 -8.27
C GLN A 81 -2.39 34.22 -8.51
N VAL A 82 -2.00 33.22 -7.71
CA VAL A 82 -0.70 32.55 -7.84
C VAL A 82 -0.59 31.78 -9.14
N SER A 83 -1.66 31.14 -9.62
CA SER A 83 -1.62 30.40 -10.89
C SER A 83 -1.34 31.32 -12.09
N THR A 84 -1.79 32.58 -12.07
CA THR A 84 -1.43 33.54 -13.12
C THR A 84 0.06 33.88 -13.14
N LEU A 85 0.73 33.80 -11.99
CA LEU A 85 2.17 34.05 -11.86
C LEU A 85 3.05 32.93 -12.45
N LEU A 86 2.46 31.79 -12.82
CA LEU A 86 3.14 30.77 -13.65
C LEU A 86 3.56 31.32 -15.02
N ARG A 87 3.00 32.46 -15.44
CA ARG A 87 3.34 33.18 -16.68
C ARG A 87 4.04 34.52 -16.42
N ASP A 88 4.55 34.74 -15.20
CA ASP A 88 5.28 35.96 -14.87
C ASP A 88 6.54 36.07 -15.77
N PRO A 89 6.92 37.26 -16.25
CA PRO A 89 8.13 37.44 -17.04
C PRO A 89 9.41 37.01 -16.30
N SER A 90 9.44 37.09 -14.96
CA SER A 90 10.57 36.66 -14.14
C SER A 90 10.56 35.14 -13.94
N ALA A 91 11.66 34.47 -14.31
CA ALA A 91 11.85 33.04 -14.08
C ALA A 91 11.82 32.68 -12.58
N GLU A 92 12.33 33.57 -11.72
CA GLU A 92 12.32 33.37 -10.26
C GLU A 92 10.89 33.40 -9.69
N VAL A 93 10.03 34.26 -10.24
CA VAL A 93 8.62 34.33 -9.82
C VAL A 93 7.88 33.08 -10.28
N ARG A 94 8.10 32.63 -11.53
CA ARG A 94 7.51 31.37 -12.02
C ARG A 94 7.93 30.18 -11.17
N LEU A 95 9.21 30.10 -10.82
CA LEU A 95 9.74 29.05 -9.95
C LEU A 95 9.06 29.06 -8.58
N ALA A 96 9.02 30.22 -7.92
CA ALA A 96 8.40 30.36 -6.61
C ALA A 96 6.89 30.07 -6.65
N ALA A 97 6.19 30.44 -7.74
CA ALA A 97 4.77 30.18 -7.92
C ALA A 97 4.49 28.69 -8.11
N ALA A 98 5.24 28.01 -8.98
CA ALA A 98 5.14 26.58 -9.18
C ALA A 98 5.45 25.81 -7.88
N GLY A 99 6.51 26.18 -7.16
CA GLY A 99 6.89 25.58 -5.89
C GLY A 99 5.81 25.75 -4.80
N ALA A 100 5.23 26.95 -4.68
CA ALA A 100 4.15 27.22 -3.73
C ALA A 100 2.90 26.38 -4.03
N LEU A 101 2.43 26.35 -5.28
CA LEU A 101 1.28 25.55 -5.69
C LEU A 101 1.52 24.05 -5.49
N ARG A 102 2.72 23.56 -5.85
CA ARG A 102 3.12 22.17 -5.60
C ARG A 102 3.04 21.84 -4.12
N ASN A 103 3.58 22.67 -3.23
CA ASN A 103 3.50 22.44 -1.79
C ASN A 103 2.04 22.44 -1.28
N ILE A 104 1.19 23.35 -1.77
CA ILE A 104 -0.24 23.39 -1.38
C ILE A 104 -0.93 22.07 -1.77
N SER A 105 -0.71 21.60 -3.00
CA SER A 105 -1.28 20.32 -3.45
C SER A 105 -0.71 19.12 -2.68
N ALA A 106 0.59 19.12 -2.37
CA ALA A 106 1.25 18.03 -1.65
C ALA A 106 0.81 17.94 -0.18
N GLY A 107 0.72 19.09 0.51
CA GLY A 107 0.33 19.17 1.92
C GLY A 107 -1.17 19.13 2.17
N GLY A 108 -2.00 19.35 1.13
CA GLY A 108 -3.45 19.37 1.22
C GLY A 108 -4.10 17.99 1.32
N SER A 109 -5.39 17.93 1.64
CA SER A 109 -6.21 16.71 1.46
C SER A 109 -6.71 16.58 0.01
N ASP A 110 -7.45 15.53 -0.33
CA ASP A 110 -8.07 15.35 -1.67
C ASP A 110 -9.00 16.53 -1.99
N GLU A 111 -9.76 16.99 -1.00
CA GLU A 111 -10.67 18.13 -1.14
C GLU A 111 -9.92 19.45 -1.43
N VAL A 112 -8.70 19.60 -0.90
CA VAL A 112 -7.86 20.78 -1.19
C VAL A 112 -7.43 20.76 -2.65
N VAL A 113 -7.00 19.61 -3.16
CA VAL A 113 -6.57 19.46 -4.56
C VAL A 113 -7.74 19.66 -5.52
N GLU A 114 -8.90 19.06 -5.24
CA GLU A 114 -10.12 19.30 -6.01
C GLU A 114 -10.51 20.79 -5.99
N ALA A 115 -10.39 21.47 -4.84
CA ALA A 115 -10.64 22.91 -4.76
C ALA A 115 -9.65 23.72 -5.61
N MET A 116 -8.37 23.32 -5.71
CA MET A 116 -7.41 23.97 -6.60
C MET A 116 -7.79 23.80 -8.07
N VAL A 117 -8.27 22.62 -8.47
CA VAL A 117 -8.78 22.35 -9.82
C VAL A 117 -9.96 23.26 -10.16
N HIS A 118 -10.95 23.36 -9.26
CA HIS A 118 -12.09 24.27 -9.41
C HIS A 118 -11.71 25.76 -9.40
N GLN A 119 -10.51 26.09 -8.90
CA GLN A 119 -9.93 27.44 -8.92
C GLN A 119 -9.05 27.68 -10.16
N GLU A 120 -9.25 26.90 -11.22
CA GLU A 120 -8.65 27.11 -12.55
C GLU A 120 -7.11 27.07 -12.56
N VAL A 121 -6.50 26.30 -11.65
CA VAL A 121 -5.02 26.15 -11.62
C VAL A 121 -4.48 25.43 -12.86
N LEU A 122 -5.27 24.52 -13.46
CA LEU A 122 -4.85 23.65 -14.56
C LEU A 122 -4.56 24.40 -15.86
N GLY A 123 -5.33 25.44 -16.18
CA GLY A 123 -5.16 26.19 -17.43
C GLY A 123 -3.77 26.83 -17.52
N PRO A 124 -3.40 27.73 -16.58
CA PRO A 124 -2.08 28.33 -16.53
C PRO A 124 -0.94 27.30 -16.41
N LEU A 125 -1.13 26.22 -15.66
CA LEU A 125 -0.15 25.15 -15.53
C LEU A 125 0.10 24.40 -16.85
N ALA A 126 -0.97 24.00 -17.54
CA ALA A 126 -0.87 23.31 -18.81
C ALA A 126 -0.22 24.20 -19.88
N ASP A 127 -0.51 25.50 -19.84
CA ASP A 127 0.09 26.44 -20.76
C ASP A 127 1.58 26.69 -20.47
N LEU A 128 2.00 26.74 -19.19
CA LEU A 128 3.41 26.78 -18.80
C LEU A 128 4.15 25.52 -19.29
N LEU A 129 3.60 24.33 -19.04
CA LEU A 129 4.22 23.07 -19.48
C LEU A 129 4.31 22.96 -21.01
N ALA A 130 3.38 23.59 -21.74
CA ALA A 130 3.44 23.65 -23.20
C ALA A 130 4.64 24.45 -23.73
N GLU A 131 5.19 25.41 -22.97
CA GLU A 131 6.40 26.17 -23.35
C GLU A 131 7.63 25.26 -23.42
N TYR A 132 7.68 24.20 -22.61
CA TYR A 132 8.74 23.19 -22.66
C TYR A 132 8.66 22.28 -23.90
N ARG A 133 7.73 22.54 -24.83
CA ARG A 133 7.72 21.87 -26.14
C ARG A 133 8.79 22.43 -27.09
N GLU A 134 9.38 23.58 -26.81
CA GLU A 134 10.41 24.19 -27.66
C GLU A 134 11.82 23.74 -27.25
N SER A 135 12.79 23.91 -28.15
CA SER A 135 14.20 23.55 -27.93
C SER A 135 14.85 24.51 -26.93
N TRP A 136 14.59 24.29 -25.64
CA TRP A 136 15.28 25.01 -24.57
C TRP A 136 16.66 24.40 -24.33
N SER A 137 17.66 25.26 -24.11
CA SER A 137 19.02 24.87 -23.72
C SER A 137 19.38 25.53 -22.39
N PRO A 138 20.11 24.84 -21.48
CA PRO A 138 20.50 25.39 -20.18
C PRO A 138 21.19 26.75 -20.26
N ALA A 139 20.98 27.57 -19.23
CA ALA A 139 21.71 28.82 -19.08
C ALA A 139 23.23 28.54 -19.00
N THR A 140 24.01 29.26 -19.79
CA THR A 140 25.47 29.24 -19.67
C THR A 140 25.90 30.37 -18.74
N THR A 141 26.86 30.09 -17.87
CA THR A 141 27.56 31.12 -17.08
C THR A 141 28.28 32.10 -18.01
N ASP A 142 28.65 33.28 -17.50
CA ASP A 142 29.44 34.30 -18.23
C ASP A 142 30.77 33.76 -18.81
N LEU A 143 31.25 32.60 -18.32
CA LEU A 143 32.44 31.90 -18.78
C LEU A 143 32.15 30.80 -19.81
N GLY A 144 30.90 30.67 -20.29
CA GLY A 144 30.46 29.66 -21.24
C GLY A 144 30.35 28.25 -20.67
N GLN A 145 30.40 28.09 -19.34
CA GLN A 145 30.18 26.80 -18.67
C GLN A 145 28.69 26.64 -18.37
N GLU A 146 28.11 25.46 -18.60
CA GLU A 146 26.73 25.15 -18.18
C GLU A 146 26.59 25.45 -16.67
N THR A 147 25.58 26.22 -16.27
CA THR A 147 25.24 26.31 -14.85
C THR A 147 24.93 24.90 -14.32
N PRO A 148 25.35 24.54 -13.10
CA PRO A 148 24.91 23.29 -12.48
C PRO A 148 23.39 23.19 -12.62
N ARG A 149 22.90 22.09 -13.22
CA ARG A 149 21.50 21.96 -13.66
C ARG A 149 20.50 22.10 -12.50
N ASP A 150 20.93 21.77 -11.28
CA ASP A 150 20.16 21.93 -10.03
C ASP A 150 19.97 23.39 -9.60
N SER A 151 20.72 24.33 -10.16
CA SER A 151 20.63 25.78 -9.86
C SER A 151 19.89 26.57 -10.94
N ASP A 152 19.42 25.93 -12.00
CA ASP A 152 18.69 26.60 -13.08
C ASP A 152 17.20 26.78 -12.71
N PRO A 153 16.69 28.02 -12.61
CA PRO A 153 15.30 28.26 -12.26
C PRO A 153 14.32 27.71 -13.28
N VAL A 154 14.69 27.55 -14.56
CA VAL A 154 13.81 27.01 -15.60
C VAL A 154 13.62 25.50 -15.43
N SER A 155 14.69 24.76 -15.21
CA SER A 155 14.65 23.32 -14.91
C SER A 155 13.89 23.04 -13.62
N ASN A 156 14.15 23.80 -12.55
CA ASN A 156 13.43 23.66 -11.29
C ASN A 156 11.94 24.03 -11.39
N THR A 157 11.61 25.01 -12.24
CA THR A 157 10.20 25.34 -12.54
C THR A 157 9.49 24.16 -13.20
N PHE A 158 10.13 23.48 -14.15
CA PHE A 158 9.58 22.28 -14.79
C PHE A 158 9.32 21.17 -13.78
N VAL A 159 10.27 20.90 -12.88
CA VAL A 159 10.13 19.89 -11.83
C VAL A 159 8.92 20.20 -10.95
N HIS A 160 8.83 21.42 -10.41
CA HIS A 160 7.69 21.82 -9.59
C HIS A 160 6.35 21.79 -10.34
N ALA A 161 6.32 22.24 -11.60
CA ALA A 161 5.12 22.21 -12.42
C ALA A 161 4.67 20.77 -12.73
N THR A 162 5.62 19.87 -13.01
CA THR A 162 5.35 18.45 -13.29
C THR A 162 4.85 17.72 -12.04
N HIS A 163 5.44 17.98 -10.87
CA HIS A 163 4.97 17.42 -9.62
C HIS A 163 3.62 17.99 -9.17
N LEU A 164 3.34 19.27 -9.44
CA LEU A 164 2.00 19.82 -9.28
C LEU A 164 1.00 19.09 -10.19
N LEU A 165 1.33 18.92 -11.48
CA LEU A 165 0.49 18.19 -12.42
C LEU A 165 0.20 16.75 -11.95
N TRP A 166 1.22 16.04 -11.46
CA TRP A 166 1.07 14.72 -10.85
C TRP A 166 0.04 14.78 -9.71
N ASN A 167 0.25 15.62 -8.70
CA ASN A 167 -0.66 15.71 -7.55
C ASN A 167 -2.11 16.03 -7.97
N LEU A 168 -2.31 16.89 -8.99
CA LEU A 168 -3.64 17.21 -9.52
C LEU A 168 -4.29 16.02 -10.24
N CYS A 169 -3.55 15.36 -11.14
CA CYS A 169 -4.05 14.22 -11.92
C CYS A 169 -4.36 12.99 -11.06
N GLU A 170 -3.62 12.79 -9.97
CA GLU A 170 -3.85 11.68 -9.03
C GLU A 170 -5.19 11.79 -8.29
N CYS A 171 -5.68 13.02 -8.07
CA CYS A 171 -6.86 13.28 -7.26
C CYS A 171 -8.09 13.70 -8.08
N SER A 172 -7.92 14.11 -9.34
CA SER A 172 -9.00 14.73 -10.13
C SER A 172 -9.08 14.17 -11.55
N GLU A 173 -10.24 13.60 -11.88
CA GLU A 173 -10.56 13.18 -13.25
C GLU A 173 -10.58 14.37 -14.22
N ASP A 174 -11.01 15.56 -13.77
CA ASP A 174 -10.95 16.78 -14.57
C ASP A 174 -9.51 17.16 -14.92
N ALA A 175 -8.57 17.02 -13.97
CA ALA A 175 -7.15 17.21 -14.24
C ALA A 175 -6.63 16.19 -15.27
N MET A 176 -7.01 14.92 -15.14
CA MET A 176 -6.67 13.87 -16.12
C MET A 176 -7.23 14.18 -17.52
N ASN A 177 -8.46 14.68 -17.59
CA ASN A 177 -9.09 15.10 -18.85
C ASN A 177 -8.34 16.26 -19.51
N VAL A 178 -7.98 17.30 -18.74
CA VAL A 178 -7.18 18.43 -19.25
C VAL A 178 -5.81 17.96 -19.72
N PHE A 179 -5.14 17.09 -18.96
CA PHE A 179 -3.86 16.49 -19.32
C PHE A 179 -3.91 15.83 -20.71
N ASN A 180 -4.92 14.98 -20.94
CA ASN A 180 -5.14 14.28 -22.19
C ASN A 180 -5.46 15.27 -23.33
N GLN A 181 -6.40 16.20 -23.12
CA GLN A 181 -6.83 17.17 -24.14
C GLN A 181 -5.71 18.12 -24.59
N LYS A 182 -4.85 18.54 -23.65
CA LYS A 182 -3.69 19.41 -23.92
C LYS A 182 -2.48 18.63 -24.44
N GLY A 183 -2.58 17.30 -24.53
CA GLY A 183 -1.51 16.41 -25.01
C GLY A 183 -0.23 16.52 -24.18
N LEU A 184 -0.34 16.73 -22.86
CA LEU A 184 0.81 16.96 -21.97
C LEU A 184 1.70 15.72 -21.85
N VAL A 185 1.19 14.52 -22.13
CA VAL A 185 1.98 13.28 -22.24
C VAL A 185 3.18 13.42 -23.18
N HIS A 186 3.05 14.16 -24.29
CA HIS A 186 4.16 14.38 -25.22
C HIS A 186 5.26 15.27 -24.63
N VAL A 187 4.90 16.19 -23.72
CA VAL A 187 5.87 17.01 -23.01
C VAL A 187 6.65 16.12 -22.06
N LEU A 188 5.98 15.30 -21.25
CA LEU A 188 6.64 14.41 -20.30
C LEU A 188 7.55 13.39 -21.01
N LEU A 189 7.05 12.71 -22.06
CA LEU A 189 7.83 11.73 -22.83
C LEU A 189 9.13 12.32 -23.37
N ARG A 190 9.11 13.56 -23.86
CA ARG A 190 10.32 14.23 -24.38
C ARG A 190 11.40 14.41 -23.31
N HIS A 191 11.00 14.67 -22.07
CA HIS A 191 11.93 15.01 -20.98
C HIS A 191 12.43 13.79 -20.21
N LEU A 192 12.11 12.57 -20.66
CA LEU A 192 12.54 11.33 -20.00
C LEU A 192 14.03 11.01 -20.18
N ASP A 193 14.71 11.51 -21.21
CA ASP A 193 16.13 11.21 -21.43
C ASP A 193 17.03 11.97 -20.43
N PRO A 194 17.63 11.29 -19.44
CA PRO A 194 18.45 11.95 -18.42
C PRO A 194 19.73 12.55 -19.00
N SER A 195 20.24 12.00 -20.11
CA SER A 195 21.46 12.51 -20.74
C SER A 195 21.24 13.90 -21.36
N THR A 196 20.05 14.11 -21.91
CA THR A 196 19.64 15.39 -22.50
C THR A 196 19.20 16.38 -21.41
N TRP A 197 18.30 15.97 -20.51
CA TRP A 197 17.58 16.91 -19.62
C TRP A 197 18.08 16.91 -18.17
N GLY A 198 18.94 15.98 -17.80
CA GLY A 198 19.35 15.76 -16.42
C GLY A 198 18.40 14.84 -15.65
N HIS A 199 18.94 14.19 -14.63
CA HIS A 199 18.25 13.14 -13.87
C HIS A 199 17.03 13.65 -13.10
N THR A 200 17.10 14.86 -12.53
CA THR A 200 15.99 15.45 -11.75
C THR A 200 14.74 15.69 -12.61
N MET A 201 14.89 16.25 -13.82
CA MET A 201 13.77 16.47 -14.74
C MET A 201 13.22 15.15 -15.28
N ALA A 202 14.11 14.23 -15.66
CA ALA A 202 13.74 12.92 -16.16
C ALA A 202 12.95 12.12 -15.12
N LEU A 203 13.39 12.14 -13.86
CA LEU A 203 12.67 11.50 -12.76
C LEU A 203 11.29 12.13 -12.54
N ALA A 204 11.19 13.46 -12.45
CA ALA A 204 9.90 14.13 -12.29
C ALA A 204 8.92 13.79 -13.43
N ALA A 205 9.42 13.73 -14.67
CA ALA A 205 8.61 13.33 -15.83
C ALA A 205 8.18 11.86 -15.74
N ALA A 206 9.09 10.95 -15.35
CA ALA A 206 8.79 9.54 -15.18
C ALA A 206 7.76 9.30 -14.09
N GLU A 207 7.88 9.97 -12.94
CA GLU A 207 6.96 9.85 -11.82
C GLU A 207 5.54 10.31 -12.21
N CYS A 208 5.44 11.45 -12.91
CA CYS A 208 4.16 11.93 -13.40
C CYS A 208 3.58 10.99 -14.47
N LEU A 209 4.41 10.47 -15.39
CA LEU A 209 3.97 9.48 -16.39
C LEU A 209 3.47 8.19 -15.74
N LEU A 210 4.14 7.73 -14.70
CA LEU A 210 3.75 6.57 -13.93
C LEU A 210 2.35 6.72 -13.34
N CYS A 211 2.01 7.90 -12.81
CA CYS A 211 0.66 8.22 -12.34
C CYS A 211 -0.35 8.32 -13.48
N VAL A 212 -0.10 9.16 -14.48
CA VAL A 212 -1.10 9.45 -15.54
C VAL A 212 -1.33 8.31 -16.53
N THR A 213 -0.52 7.25 -16.50
CA THR A 213 -0.72 6.03 -17.30
C THR A 213 -1.57 4.99 -16.60
N GLU A 214 -1.78 5.10 -15.30
CA GLU A 214 -2.60 4.15 -14.55
C GLU A 214 -4.07 4.24 -15.01
N ASN A 215 -4.58 3.13 -15.57
CA ASN A 215 -5.94 3.04 -16.13
C ASN A 215 -6.27 4.13 -17.18
N ASN A 216 -5.26 4.64 -17.90
CA ASN A 216 -5.44 5.68 -18.92
C ASN A 216 -4.95 5.23 -20.30
N SER A 217 -5.86 4.67 -21.08
CA SER A 217 -5.58 4.17 -22.43
C SER A 217 -5.14 5.27 -23.42
N SER A 218 -5.58 6.52 -23.21
CA SER A 218 -5.17 7.67 -24.02
C SER A 218 -3.67 7.92 -23.86
N ALA A 219 -3.18 8.04 -22.62
CA ALA A 219 -1.75 8.21 -22.34
C ALA A 219 -0.93 6.99 -22.80
N ALA A 220 -1.42 5.77 -22.53
CA ALA A 220 -0.76 4.53 -22.94
C ALA A 220 -0.56 4.46 -24.47
N SER A 221 -1.59 4.81 -25.25
CA SER A 221 -1.53 4.79 -26.71
C SER A 221 -0.46 5.71 -27.30
N VAL A 222 -0.14 6.80 -26.61
CA VAL A 222 0.89 7.76 -27.01
C VAL A 222 2.30 7.26 -26.68
N LEU A 223 2.45 6.51 -25.59
CA LEU A 223 3.76 6.00 -25.12
C LEU A 223 4.17 4.71 -25.82
N LEU A 224 3.22 3.85 -26.20
CA LEU A 224 3.48 2.56 -26.83
C LEU A 224 4.47 2.61 -28.00
N PRO A 225 4.42 3.58 -28.94
CA PRO A 225 5.40 3.68 -30.01
C PRO A 225 6.85 3.92 -29.56
N SER A 226 7.07 4.41 -28.34
CA SER A 226 8.39 4.66 -27.74
C SER A 226 8.75 3.64 -26.66
N ALA A 227 7.96 2.56 -26.50
CA ALA A 227 8.14 1.62 -25.40
C ALA A 227 9.51 0.91 -25.44
N ASP A 228 10.05 0.58 -26.62
CA ASP A 228 11.41 0.03 -26.75
C ASP A 228 12.50 0.99 -26.26
N ASP A 229 12.34 2.29 -26.51
CA ASP A 229 13.26 3.31 -25.98
C ASP A 229 13.18 3.36 -24.45
N LEU A 230 11.99 3.19 -23.88
CA LEU A 230 11.81 3.10 -22.43
C LEU A 230 12.44 1.82 -21.85
N VAL A 231 12.41 0.70 -22.57
CA VAL A 231 13.08 -0.55 -22.15
C VAL A 231 14.59 -0.36 -22.00
N CYS A 232 15.21 0.52 -22.80
CA CYS A 232 16.63 0.84 -22.67
C CYS A 232 16.98 1.37 -21.27
N PHE A 233 16.10 2.12 -20.61
CA PHE A 233 16.34 2.67 -19.27
C PHE A 233 16.32 1.60 -18.16
N ILE A 234 15.61 0.48 -18.38
CA ILE A 234 15.50 -0.61 -17.38
C ILE A 234 16.43 -1.79 -17.65
N SER A 235 17.00 -1.86 -18.86
CA SER A 235 17.85 -3.00 -19.27
C SER A 235 19.18 -3.06 -18.50
N ARG A 236 19.73 -1.88 -18.14
CA ARG A 236 20.98 -1.73 -17.37
C ARG A 236 20.88 -0.46 -16.54
N PRO A 237 20.11 -0.46 -15.44
CA PRO A 237 20.00 0.73 -14.61
C PRO A 237 21.37 1.07 -14.01
N GLU A 238 21.67 2.35 -13.94
CA GLU A 238 22.84 2.82 -13.21
C GLU A 238 22.64 2.60 -11.70
N GLU A 239 23.71 2.26 -10.97
CA GLU A 239 23.63 1.87 -9.56
C GLU A 239 23.34 3.05 -8.61
N GLN A 240 23.37 4.29 -9.09
CA GLN A 240 23.07 5.46 -8.26
C GLN A 240 21.60 5.45 -7.80
N PRO A 241 21.29 5.78 -6.53
CA PRO A 241 19.93 5.70 -5.99
C PRO A 241 18.84 6.39 -6.81
N MET A 242 19.10 7.62 -7.28
CA MET A 242 18.15 8.37 -8.12
C MET A 242 17.91 7.68 -9.46
N ASN A 243 18.94 7.09 -10.07
CA ASN A 243 18.85 6.45 -11.38
C ASN A 243 18.15 5.10 -11.29
N LEU A 244 18.36 4.37 -10.19
CA LEU A 244 17.64 3.14 -9.91
C LEU A 244 16.17 3.41 -9.58
N HIS A 245 15.87 4.51 -8.87
CA HIS A 245 14.51 4.98 -8.66
C HIS A 245 13.83 5.36 -9.99
N PHE A 246 14.53 6.09 -10.86
CA PHE A 246 14.06 6.39 -12.22
C PHE A 246 13.76 5.12 -13.03
N ALA A 247 14.69 4.16 -13.07
CA ALA A 247 14.48 2.90 -13.78
C ALA A 247 13.29 2.11 -13.22
N THR A 248 13.13 2.08 -11.88
CA THR A 248 11.97 1.45 -11.23
C THR A 248 10.67 2.13 -11.63
N THR A 249 10.68 3.46 -11.75
CA THR A 249 9.55 4.28 -12.19
C THR A 249 9.17 4.02 -13.65
N VAL A 250 10.17 3.93 -14.53
CA VAL A 250 9.97 3.56 -15.94
C VAL A 250 9.45 2.13 -16.07
N ALA A 251 9.95 1.19 -15.27
CA ALA A 251 9.46 -0.19 -15.23
C ALA A 251 7.96 -0.23 -14.88
N GLY A 252 7.53 0.53 -13.88
CA GLY A 252 6.11 0.66 -13.54
C GLY A 252 5.27 1.29 -14.66
N THR A 253 5.83 2.24 -15.41
CA THR A 253 5.14 2.86 -16.56
C THR A 253 4.94 1.83 -17.68
N LEU A 254 5.96 1.01 -17.93
CA LEU A 254 5.91 -0.09 -18.91
C LEU A 254 4.90 -1.17 -18.54
N LEU A 255 4.70 -1.45 -17.23
CA LEU A 255 3.61 -2.30 -16.75
C LEU A 255 2.25 -1.65 -17.02
N ASN A 256 2.07 -0.38 -16.66
CA ASN A 256 0.80 0.34 -16.81
C ASN A 256 0.31 0.40 -18.27
N ILE A 257 1.22 0.53 -19.24
CA ILE A 257 0.87 0.55 -20.67
C ILE A 257 0.78 -0.87 -21.29
N ASN A 258 0.85 -1.92 -20.47
CA ASN A 258 0.80 -3.33 -20.88
C ASN A 258 1.89 -3.70 -21.91
N TYR A 259 3.09 -3.13 -21.80
CA TYR A 259 4.22 -3.48 -22.68
C TYR A 259 5.08 -4.62 -22.13
N CYS A 260 5.32 -4.59 -20.81
CA CYS A 260 6.04 -5.64 -20.09
C CYS A 260 5.05 -6.56 -19.38
N THR A 261 4.24 -7.32 -20.12
CA THR A 261 3.33 -8.32 -19.55
C THR A 261 4.03 -9.66 -19.34
N SER A 262 3.47 -10.53 -18.49
CA SER A 262 3.83 -11.95 -18.43
C SER A 262 3.78 -12.55 -19.85
N GLY A 263 4.80 -13.32 -20.22
CA GLY A 263 5.03 -13.84 -21.57
C GLY A 263 5.96 -12.99 -22.45
N SER A 264 6.34 -11.78 -22.02
CA SER A 264 7.25 -10.91 -22.78
C SER A 264 8.70 -11.04 -22.31
N ASN A 265 9.64 -11.07 -23.25
CA ASN A 265 11.09 -11.08 -22.94
C ASN A 265 11.53 -9.91 -22.05
N ASN A 266 10.76 -8.82 -22.01
CA ASN A 266 11.06 -7.62 -21.23
C ASN A 266 10.58 -7.72 -19.78
N PHE A 267 9.70 -8.66 -19.43
CA PHE A 267 9.18 -8.81 -18.07
C PHE A 267 10.29 -9.17 -17.06
N GLN A 268 11.23 -10.03 -17.47
CA GLN A 268 12.39 -10.35 -16.64
C GLN A 268 13.29 -9.13 -16.35
N LEU A 269 13.32 -8.13 -17.24
CA LEU A 269 14.03 -6.87 -16.98
C LEU A 269 13.34 -6.07 -15.87
N VAL A 270 12.00 -6.06 -15.84
CA VAL A 270 11.24 -5.43 -14.74
C VAL A 270 11.62 -6.09 -13.42
N LEU A 271 11.53 -7.41 -13.32
CA LEU A 271 11.89 -8.14 -12.10
C LEU A 271 13.37 -7.92 -11.71
N GLY A 272 14.27 -7.83 -12.69
CA GLY A 272 15.68 -7.49 -12.48
C GLY A 272 15.88 -6.10 -11.88
N VAL A 273 15.16 -5.08 -12.34
CA VAL A 273 15.20 -3.73 -11.76
C VAL A 273 14.64 -3.73 -10.34
N LEU A 274 13.50 -4.38 -10.10
CA LEU A 274 12.93 -4.51 -8.75
C LEU A 274 13.93 -5.20 -7.81
N SER A 275 14.58 -6.25 -8.29
CA SER A 275 15.62 -6.99 -7.57
C SER A 275 16.79 -6.10 -7.18
N SER A 276 17.28 -5.26 -8.09
CA SER A 276 18.36 -4.31 -7.85
C SER A 276 17.96 -3.26 -6.81
N MET A 277 16.76 -2.70 -6.91
CA MET A 277 16.25 -1.70 -5.95
C MET A 277 16.10 -2.29 -4.54
N LEU A 278 15.57 -3.50 -4.42
CA LEU A 278 15.37 -4.19 -3.14
C LEU A 278 16.68 -4.75 -2.54
N GLN A 279 17.77 -4.80 -3.31
CA GLN A 279 19.09 -5.25 -2.82
C GLN A 279 19.70 -4.27 -1.80
N ILE A 280 19.37 -2.97 -1.88
CA ILE A 280 19.93 -1.94 -1.00
C ILE A 280 19.34 -2.09 0.40
N GLU A 281 20.16 -2.02 1.46
CA GLU A 281 19.67 -2.18 2.85
C GLU A 281 19.33 -0.83 3.52
N PRO A 282 18.04 -0.47 3.63
CA PRO A 282 17.63 0.87 4.07
C PRO A 282 17.83 1.08 5.57
N VAL A 283 17.69 0.02 6.40
CA VAL A 283 17.86 0.13 7.86
C VAL A 283 19.25 0.64 8.19
N SER A 284 20.30 0.00 7.64
CA SER A 284 21.69 0.40 7.87
C SER A 284 21.97 1.84 7.42
N LEU A 285 21.40 2.27 6.29
CA LEU A 285 21.56 3.63 5.77
C LEU A 285 20.90 4.67 6.69
N VAL A 286 19.67 4.41 7.12
CA VAL A 286 18.93 5.30 8.03
C VAL A 286 19.57 5.33 9.41
N THR A 287 20.03 4.19 9.94
CA THR A 287 20.76 4.12 11.21
C THR A 287 22.04 4.94 11.17
N LEU A 288 22.82 4.85 10.09
CA LEU A 288 24.06 5.61 9.93
C LEU A 288 23.77 7.11 9.93
N TYR A 289 22.78 7.54 9.15
CA TYR A 289 22.39 8.95 9.06
C TYR A 289 21.82 9.50 10.38
N ALA A 290 20.98 8.72 11.07
CA ALA A 290 20.38 9.13 12.34
C ALA A 290 21.43 9.30 13.45
N ASN A 291 22.49 8.49 13.45
CA ASN A 291 23.53 8.51 14.48
C ASN A 291 24.64 9.54 14.23
N ASP A 292 24.98 9.82 12.97
CA ASP A 292 25.95 10.87 12.63
C ASP A 292 25.56 11.62 11.34
N PRO A 293 24.72 12.68 11.45
CA PRO A 293 24.34 13.51 10.31
C PRO A 293 25.52 14.27 9.68
N SER A 294 26.68 14.30 10.35
CA SER A 294 27.87 15.06 9.99
C SER A 294 29.04 14.21 9.43
N SER A 295 28.97 12.88 9.48
CA SER A 295 30.03 11.98 9.01
C SER A 295 30.01 11.70 7.51
N THR A 296 29.75 12.70 6.67
CA THR A 296 29.91 12.59 5.21
C THR A 296 31.37 12.46 4.75
N THR A 297 32.33 12.25 5.66
CA THR A 297 33.77 12.41 5.37
C THR A 297 34.67 11.21 5.63
N ASN A 298 34.20 10.02 6.02
CA ASN A 298 35.11 8.87 6.23
C ASN A 298 34.60 7.53 5.68
N ASN A 299 34.99 7.20 4.44
CA ASN A 299 35.24 5.87 3.85
C ASN A 299 34.26 4.70 4.11
N THR A 300 33.03 4.95 4.53
CA THR A 300 31.97 3.93 4.69
C THR A 300 30.69 4.49 4.09
N LEU A 301 30.20 3.89 2.99
CA LEU A 301 28.99 4.21 2.21
C LEU A 301 28.19 5.44 2.71
N SER A 302 28.65 6.66 2.41
CA SER A 302 27.92 7.87 2.81
C SER A 302 26.96 8.29 1.69
N MET A 303 25.71 7.85 1.77
CA MET A 303 24.62 8.43 0.98
C MET A 303 24.14 9.72 1.65
N THR A 304 23.80 10.72 0.83
CA THR A 304 23.10 11.93 1.24
C THR A 304 21.66 11.62 1.66
N PRO A 305 20.98 12.51 2.41
CA PRO A 305 19.57 12.32 2.77
C PRO A 305 18.66 12.13 1.55
N GLN A 306 18.92 12.86 0.47
CA GLN A 306 18.18 12.77 -0.78
C GLN A 306 18.39 11.42 -1.47
N GLU A 307 19.61 10.89 -1.46
CA GLU A 307 19.89 9.55 -1.98
C GLU A 307 19.17 8.48 -1.16
N ILE A 308 19.15 8.60 0.17
CA ILE A 308 18.41 7.68 1.05
C ILE A 308 16.90 7.76 0.75
N GLU A 309 16.36 8.96 0.55
CA GLU A 309 14.97 9.17 0.18
C GLU A 309 14.64 8.46 -1.15
N HIS A 310 15.47 8.61 -2.18
CA HIS A 310 15.29 7.88 -3.45
C HIS A 310 15.35 6.36 -3.28
N VAL A 311 16.22 5.84 -2.40
CA VAL A 311 16.22 4.40 -2.07
C VAL A 311 14.88 4.00 -1.47
N ILE A 312 14.38 4.73 -0.48
CA ILE A 312 13.13 4.40 0.22
C ILE A 312 11.93 4.46 -0.74
N LEU A 313 11.81 5.53 -1.53
CA LEU A 313 10.73 5.70 -2.50
C LEU A 313 10.77 4.63 -3.59
N GLY A 314 11.95 4.37 -4.16
CA GLY A 314 12.13 3.31 -5.16
C GLY A 314 11.79 1.93 -4.61
N GLN A 315 12.14 1.62 -3.37
CA GLN A 315 11.78 0.35 -2.74
C GLN A 315 10.29 0.24 -2.45
N GLN A 316 9.64 1.31 -2.02
CA GLN A 316 8.18 1.32 -1.84
C GLN A 316 7.46 1.02 -3.16
N LEU A 317 7.87 1.68 -4.25
CA LEU A 317 7.33 1.42 -5.58
C LEU A 317 7.61 -0.02 -6.04
N ALA A 318 8.83 -0.52 -5.83
CA ALA A 318 9.18 -1.88 -6.19
C ALA A 318 8.35 -2.93 -5.45
N LEU A 319 8.10 -2.72 -4.15
CA LEU A 319 7.28 -3.61 -3.34
C LEU A 319 5.80 -3.56 -3.73
N GLU A 320 5.29 -2.39 -4.10
CA GLU A 320 3.92 -2.24 -4.61
C GLU A 320 3.74 -2.99 -5.94
N MET A 321 4.66 -2.78 -6.90
CA MET A 321 4.65 -3.51 -8.17
C MET A 321 4.75 -5.01 -7.95
N LEU A 322 5.67 -5.46 -7.10
CA LEU A 322 5.85 -6.88 -6.80
C LEU A 322 4.63 -7.49 -6.09
N SER A 323 4.02 -6.75 -5.16
CA SER A 323 2.77 -7.15 -4.50
C SER A 323 1.66 -7.39 -5.52
N ASN A 324 1.54 -6.53 -6.53
CA ASN A 324 0.56 -6.67 -7.60
C ASN A 324 0.88 -7.83 -8.53
N ILE A 325 2.15 -8.00 -8.93
CA ILE A 325 2.61 -9.15 -9.73
C ILE A 325 2.32 -10.48 -9.03
N CYS A 326 2.46 -10.53 -7.69
CA CYS A 326 2.15 -11.71 -6.89
C CYS A 326 0.67 -11.83 -6.49
N CYS A 327 -0.23 -11.01 -7.06
CA CYS A 327 -1.66 -11.12 -6.88
C CYS A 327 -2.29 -11.64 -8.18
N PRO A 328 -2.62 -12.95 -8.28
CA PRO A 328 -3.33 -13.48 -9.43
C PRO A 328 -4.65 -12.73 -9.62
N ASP A 329 -4.98 -12.35 -10.84
CA ASP A 329 -6.28 -11.80 -11.18
C ASP A 329 -7.36 -12.85 -10.84
N ASP A 330 -8.14 -12.61 -9.79
CA ASP A 330 -9.41 -13.30 -9.55
C ASP A 330 -10.52 -12.63 -10.41
N ASP A 331 -10.15 -11.88 -11.46
CA ASP A 331 -11.03 -11.09 -12.34
C ASP A 331 -11.72 -11.97 -13.41
N GLU A 332 -12.48 -12.98 -12.95
CA GLU A 332 -13.68 -13.50 -13.65
C GLU A 332 -14.92 -13.38 -12.74
N TRP A 333 -14.95 -12.35 -11.89
CA TRP A 333 -16.22 -11.86 -11.37
C TRP A 333 -16.60 -10.70 -12.27
N ASP A 334 -17.23 -11.04 -13.40
CA ASP A 334 -17.93 -10.09 -14.25
C ASP A 334 -18.64 -9.08 -13.36
N GLU A 335 -18.34 -7.80 -13.56
CA GLU A 335 -19.27 -6.73 -13.22
C GLU A 335 -20.54 -7.02 -14.04
N CYS A 336 -21.42 -7.86 -13.50
CA CYS A 336 -22.77 -8.01 -13.98
C CYS A 336 -23.43 -6.65 -13.82
N GLU A 337 -23.30 -5.81 -14.84
CA GLU A 337 -24.19 -4.69 -15.08
C GLU A 337 -25.61 -5.22 -14.89
N ASP A 338 -26.37 -4.54 -14.01
CA ASP A 338 -27.78 -4.79 -13.72
C ASP A 338 -28.59 -4.85 -15.02
N GLY A 339 -28.71 -6.04 -15.59
CA GLY A 339 -29.60 -6.40 -16.67
C GLY A 339 -30.66 -7.33 -16.12
N ALA A 340 -31.77 -6.76 -15.66
CA ALA A 340 -32.94 -7.54 -15.31
C ALA A 340 -33.42 -8.35 -16.53
N SER A 341 -33.34 -9.67 -16.45
CA SER A 341 -34.26 -10.57 -17.15
C SER A 341 -34.43 -11.87 -16.38
N ASP A 342 -35.65 -12.09 -15.90
CA ASP A 342 -36.17 -13.39 -15.50
C ASP A 342 -35.96 -14.42 -16.63
N GLU A 343 -35.48 -15.61 -16.32
CA GLU A 343 -36.22 -16.88 -16.47
C GLU A 343 -35.35 -18.12 -16.17
N GLU A 344 -35.97 -18.99 -15.35
CA GLU A 344 -35.85 -20.43 -15.17
C GLU A 344 -34.62 -21.24 -15.67
N GLY A 345 -33.96 -21.88 -14.69
CA GLY A 345 -33.77 -23.33 -14.67
C GLY A 345 -32.72 -23.96 -15.59
N SER A 346 -31.54 -24.25 -15.04
CA SER A 346 -30.74 -25.41 -15.49
C SER A 346 -29.80 -25.90 -14.39
N SER A 347 -29.94 -27.18 -14.02
CA SER A 347 -29.02 -27.87 -13.13
C SER A 347 -27.82 -28.35 -13.95
N CYS A 348 -26.65 -27.75 -13.76
CA CYS A 348 -25.39 -28.27 -14.26
C CYS A 348 -24.59 -28.83 -13.09
N VAL A 349 -24.49 -30.16 -13.06
CA VAL A 349 -23.63 -30.91 -12.15
C VAL A 349 -22.23 -30.83 -12.74
N GLU A 350 -21.31 -30.13 -12.10
CA GLU A 350 -19.89 -30.21 -12.43
C GLU A 350 -19.22 -31.19 -11.47
N GLU A 351 -18.91 -32.37 -11.99
CA GLU A 351 -17.89 -33.26 -11.45
C GLU A 351 -16.52 -32.71 -11.87
N SER A 352 -15.74 -32.14 -10.94
CA SER A 352 -14.34 -31.81 -11.18
C SER A 352 -13.44 -32.72 -10.34
N MET A 353 -12.73 -33.58 -11.06
CA MET A 353 -11.68 -34.47 -10.57
C MET A 353 -10.62 -33.69 -9.78
N GLU A 354 -10.21 -34.24 -8.64
CA GLU A 354 -9.05 -33.84 -7.86
C GLU A 354 -7.77 -34.05 -8.72
N GLU A 355 -7.23 -32.97 -9.29
CA GLU A 355 -5.81 -32.93 -9.69
C GLU A 355 -5.00 -32.58 -8.44
N ASP A 356 -4.32 -33.59 -7.91
CA ASP A 356 -3.38 -33.53 -6.79
C ASP A 356 -2.11 -32.76 -7.20
N GLY A 357 -1.88 -31.62 -6.54
CA GLY A 357 -0.73 -30.74 -6.74
C GLY A 357 -1.12 -29.27 -6.64
N VAL A 358 -0.69 -28.59 -5.57
CA VAL A 358 -0.83 -27.12 -5.41
C VAL A 358 0.02 -26.44 -6.49
N LYS A 359 -0.53 -26.29 -7.70
CA LYS A 359 0.09 -25.48 -8.76
C LYS A 359 0.19 -24.04 -8.25
N SER A 360 1.35 -23.41 -8.40
CA SER A 360 1.51 -21.99 -8.12
C SER A 360 0.43 -21.20 -8.86
N SER A 361 -0.16 -20.21 -8.19
CA SER A 361 -1.24 -19.40 -8.78
C SER A 361 -0.70 -18.33 -9.75
N LEU A 362 0.60 -18.33 -10.02
CA LEU A 362 1.29 -17.35 -10.85
C LEU A 362 1.58 -17.94 -12.23
N ASP A 363 1.67 -17.07 -13.23
CA ASP A 363 2.24 -17.43 -14.52
C ASP A 363 3.66 -18.03 -14.32
N PRO A 364 4.01 -19.14 -14.99
CA PRO A 364 5.31 -19.80 -14.83
C PRO A 364 6.52 -18.86 -15.00
N GLU A 365 6.44 -17.89 -15.91
CA GLU A 365 7.53 -16.92 -16.13
C GLU A 365 7.67 -15.96 -14.95
N VAL A 366 6.54 -15.52 -14.37
CA VAL A 366 6.50 -14.69 -13.17
C VAL A 366 7.10 -15.46 -12.00
N TYR A 367 6.68 -16.72 -11.84
CA TYR A 367 7.18 -17.61 -10.80
C TYR A 367 8.69 -17.80 -10.91
N GLU A 368 9.20 -18.18 -12.09
CA GLU A 368 10.63 -18.38 -12.34
C GLU A 368 11.43 -17.11 -12.05
N GLY A 369 10.95 -15.95 -12.49
CA GLY A 369 11.60 -14.67 -12.25
C GLY A 369 11.66 -14.30 -10.77
N VAL A 370 10.55 -14.46 -10.04
CA VAL A 370 10.49 -14.21 -8.58
C VAL A 370 11.52 -15.05 -7.83
N CYS A 371 11.64 -16.33 -8.19
CA CYS A 371 12.59 -17.26 -7.60
C CYS A 371 14.04 -16.94 -8.01
N HIS A 372 14.29 -16.74 -9.31
CA HIS A 372 15.61 -16.42 -9.87
C HIS A 372 16.23 -15.20 -9.18
N PHE A 373 15.43 -14.14 -9.00
CA PHE A 373 15.86 -12.89 -8.39
C PHE A 373 15.80 -12.87 -6.85
N LYS A 374 15.39 -13.98 -6.22
CA LYS A 374 15.23 -14.13 -4.76
C LYS A 374 14.39 -13.02 -4.13
N LEU A 375 13.29 -12.65 -4.79
CA LEU A 375 12.52 -11.48 -4.39
C LEU A 375 11.83 -11.66 -3.04
N PHE A 376 11.49 -12.90 -2.64
CA PHE A 376 10.96 -13.19 -1.31
C PHE A 376 11.96 -12.82 -0.19
N GLU A 377 13.22 -13.29 -0.29
CA GLU A 377 14.26 -12.99 0.71
C GLU A 377 14.49 -11.48 0.83
N LYS A 378 14.55 -10.78 -0.30
CA LYS A 378 14.73 -9.32 -0.33
C LYS A 378 13.56 -8.59 0.29
N THR A 379 12.34 -9.02 0.00
CA THR A 379 11.10 -8.47 0.58
C THR A 379 11.07 -8.69 2.10
N LEU A 380 11.46 -9.88 2.56
CA LEU A 380 11.48 -10.24 3.98
C LEU A 380 12.43 -9.31 4.78
N LYS A 381 13.59 -8.96 4.21
CA LYS A 381 14.52 -7.99 4.82
C LYS A 381 13.90 -6.59 4.97
N LYS A 382 12.97 -6.20 4.09
CA LYS A 382 12.30 -4.88 4.18
C LYS A 382 11.15 -4.86 5.19
N ALA A 383 10.69 -6.03 5.65
CA ALA A 383 9.69 -6.14 6.71
C ALA A 383 10.29 -6.09 8.13
N GLU A 384 11.62 -6.16 8.26
CA GLU A 384 12.31 -6.24 9.56
C GLU A 384 12.00 -5.04 10.48
N PHE A 385 12.02 -5.29 11.80
CA PHE A 385 11.70 -4.30 12.82
C PHE A 385 13.00 -3.78 13.45
N PRO A 386 13.46 -2.56 13.11
CA PRO A 386 14.63 -1.98 13.76
C PRO A 386 14.33 -1.65 15.23
N GLU A 387 15.32 -1.75 16.11
CA GLU A 387 15.14 -1.50 17.55
C GLU A 387 14.80 -0.04 17.86
N GLU A 388 15.30 0.91 17.07
CA GLU A 388 15.12 2.34 17.30
C GLU A 388 13.80 2.87 16.75
N ASN A 389 12.98 3.49 17.62
CA ASN A 389 11.66 4.03 17.27
C ASN A 389 11.69 5.08 16.14
N ILE A 390 12.74 5.90 16.05
CA ILE A 390 12.87 6.91 14.99
C ILE A 390 13.01 6.23 13.62
N ILE A 391 13.81 5.16 13.55
CA ILE A 391 14.02 4.38 12.33
C ILE A 391 12.73 3.65 11.94
N GLN A 392 12.01 3.12 12.93
CA GLN A 392 10.71 2.48 12.69
C GLN A 392 9.71 3.46 12.07
N ALA A 393 9.68 4.72 12.53
CA ALA A 393 8.80 5.75 11.97
C ALA A 393 9.19 6.10 10.52
N LEU A 394 10.49 6.27 10.25
CA LEU A 394 10.98 6.61 8.90
C LEU A 394 10.74 5.50 7.87
N LEU A 395 10.74 4.23 8.31
CA LEU A 395 10.54 3.08 7.44
C LEU A 395 9.11 2.50 7.49
N GLY A 396 8.17 3.14 8.19
CA GLY A 396 6.83 2.60 8.43
C GLY A 396 6.06 2.23 7.16
N VAL A 397 6.05 3.12 6.17
CA VAL A 397 5.38 2.89 4.87
C VAL A 397 6.06 1.77 4.08
N LEU A 398 7.40 1.79 4.02
CA LEU A 398 8.18 0.75 3.36
C LEU A 398 7.87 -0.64 3.93
N ARG A 399 7.83 -0.73 5.26
CA ARG A 399 7.55 -1.98 5.97
C ARG A 399 6.12 -2.45 5.76
N THR A 400 5.16 -1.54 5.74
CA THR A 400 3.76 -1.82 5.40
C THR A 400 3.66 -2.43 3.99
N ARG A 401 4.30 -1.82 2.99
CA ARG A 401 4.36 -2.35 1.61
C ARG A 401 5.04 -3.72 1.56
N ALA A 402 6.13 -3.91 2.30
CA ALA A 402 6.83 -5.19 2.38
C ALA A 402 5.94 -6.30 2.96
N LEU A 403 5.21 -6.02 4.04
CA LEU A 403 4.32 -7.00 4.68
C LEU A 403 3.13 -7.38 3.79
N LEU A 404 2.54 -6.42 3.09
CA LEU A 404 1.50 -6.70 2.09
C LEU A 404 2.04 -7.54 0.93
N CYS A 405 3.26 -7.24 0.46
CA CYS A 405 3.92 -8.05 -0.56
C CYS A 405 4.18 -9.48 -0.06
N LEU A 406 4.65 -9.66 1.19
CA LEU A 406 4.84 -10.97 1.80
C LEU A 406 3.53 -11.75 1.92
N GLN A 407 2.43 -11.09 2.28
CA GLN A 407 1.10 -11.70 2.34
C GLN A 407 0.70 -12.30 0.98
N ASN A 408 0.90 -11.55 -0.11
CA ASN A 408 0.61 -12.04 -1.46
C ASN A 408 1.58 -13.16 -1.88
N MET A 409 2.88 -13.01 -1.63
CA MET A 409 3.88 -14.03 -1.92
C MET A 409 3.61 -15.35 -1.19
N CYS A 410 3.23 -15.30 0.09
CA CYS A 410 2.85 -16.51 0.84
C CYS A 410 1.62 -17.18 0.22
N SER A 411 0.70 -16.42 -0.37
CA SER A 411 -0.47 -16.97 -1.05
C SER A 411 -0.14 -17.55 -2.43
N ALA A 412 0.94 -17.09 -3.06
CA ALA A 412 1.24 -17.35 -4.47
C ALA A 412 2.40 -18.35 -4.72
N LEU A 413 3.34 -18.46 -3.78
CA LEU A 413 4.55 -19.28 -3.91
C LEU A 413 4.46 -20.57 -3.08
N GLU A 414 5.19 -21.59 -3.52
CA GLU A 414 5.34 -22.85 -2.79
C GLU A 414 6.27 -22.70 -1.57
N LEU A 415 6.10 -23.58 -0.58
CA LEU A 415 6.85 -23.53 0.68
C LEU A 415 8.39 -23.53 0.50
N GLY A 416 8.88 -24.25 -0.52
CA GLY A 416 10.32 -24.30 -0.81
C GLY A 416 10.91 -22.93 -1.17
N GLU A 417 10.21 -22.18 -2.02
CA GLU A 417 10.63 -20.84 -2.49
C GLU A 417 10.47 -19.76 -1.40
N LEU A 418 9.62 -20.04 -0.41
CA LEU A 418 9.45 -19.23 0.80
C LEU A 418 10.51 -19.53 1.86
N GLY A 419 11.52 -20.35 1.55
CA GLY A 419 12.61 -20.72 2.46
C GLY A 419 12.24 -21.76 3.52
N GLY A 420 11.11 -22.46 3.34
CA GLY A 420 10.70 -23.57 4.17
C GLY A 420 9.92 -23.20 5.44
N ALA A 421 9.38 -24.23 6.10
CA ALA A 421 8.50 -24.06 7.26
C ALA A 421 9.18 -23.36 8.45
N GLU A 422 10.47 -23.62 8.71
CA GLU A 422 11.19 -23.00 9.83
C GLU A 422 11.34 -21.48 9.67
N LEU A 423 11.65 -21.01 8.46
CA LEU A 423 11.78 -19.58 8.18
C LEU A 423 10.43 -18.87 8.30
N LEU A 424 9.36 -19.48 7.76
CA LEU A 424 8.01 -18.93 7.88
C LEU A 424 7.54 -18.89 9.33
N TYR A 425 7.75 -19.97 10.09
CA TYR A 425 7.39 -20.01 11.51
C TYR A 425 8.14 -18.95 12.33
N SER A 426 9.47 -18.85 12.16
CA SER A 426 10.25 -17.81 12.85
C SER A 426 9.82 -16.39 12.47
N THR A 427 9.45 -16.18 11.20
CA THR A 427 8.87 -14.92 10.73
C THR A 427 7.54 -14.63 11.42
N TRP A 428 6.64 -15.61 11.51
CA TRP A 428 5.36 -15.50 12.21
C TRP A 428 5.54 -15.11 13.68
N VAL A 429 6.46 -15.75 14.40
CA VAL A 429 6.78 -15.42 15.81
C VAL A 429 7.30 -13.98 15.93
N ARG A 430 8.19 -13.56 15.02
CA ARG A 430 8.75 -12.19 15.00
C ARG A 430 7.66 -11.14 14.75
N LEU A 431 6.74 -11.39 13.82
CA LEU A 431 5.60 -10.50 13.56
C LEU A 431 4.64 -10.46 14.75
N GLY A 432 4.32 -11.59 15.37
CA GLY A 432 3.47 -11.64 16.55
C GLY A 432 4.07 -10.84 17.72
N THR A 433 5.37 -10.99 17.95
CA THR A 433 6.10 -10.22 18.96
C THR A 433 6.00 -8.72 18.68
N MET A 434 6.19 -8.30 17.43
CA MET A 434 6.06 -6.91 17.00
C MET A 434 4.66 -6.33 17.25
N ILE A 435 3.61 -7.02 16.81
CA ILE A 435 2.22 -6.52 16.91
C ILE A 435 1.78 -6.44 18.38
N PHE A 436 2.18 -7.40 19.22
CA PHE A 436 1.59 -7.58 20.54
C PHE A 436 2.46 -7.12 21.71
N GLN A 437 3.76 -6.90 21.52
CA GLN A 437 4.68 -6.50 22.61
C GLN A 437 5.23 -5.07 22.48
N ASN A 438 5.24 -4.46 21.28
CA ASN A 438 5.92 -3.18 21.04
C ASN A 438 5.02 -1.93 21.06
N ASN A 439 3.77 -2.01 21.52
CA ASN A 439 2.83 -0.88 21.56
C ASN A 439 2.72 -0.11 20.22
N CYS A 440 2.82 -0.82 19.09
CA CYS A 440 2.68 -0.20 17.77
C CYS A 440 1.30 0.45 17.64
N THR A 441 1.26 1.73 17.27
CA THR A 441 0.02 2.51 17.10
C THR A 441 -0.35 2.73 15.63
N ASP A 442 0.54 2.38 14.70
CA ASP A 442 0.29 2.50 13.27
C ASP A 442 -0.69 1.41 12.82
N SER A 443 -1.92 1.80 12.51
CA SER A 443 -2.98 0.89 12.10
C SER A 443 -2.66 0.16 10.79
N GLY A 444 -2.00 0.82 9.84
CA GLY A 444 -1.65 0.22 8.54
C GLY A 444 -0.58 -0.86 8.69
N LEU A 445 0.42 -0.59 9.53
CA LEU A 445 1.44 -1.57 9.86
C LEU A 445 0.87 -2.77 10.62
N LEU A 446 0.02 -2.53 11.62
CA LEU A 446 -0.66 -3.59 12.38
C LEU A 446 -1.51 -4.48 11.49
N GLU A 447 -2.29 -3.88 10.57
CA GLU A 447 -3.14 -4.61 9.64
C GLU A 447 -2.32 -5.46 8.68
N SER A 448 -1.29 -4.89 8.06
CA SER A 448 -0.42 -5.59 7.12
C SER A 448 0.34 -6.74 7.80
N ALA A 449 0.78 -6.52 9.04
CA ALA A 449 1.45 -7.56 9.82
C ALA A 449 0.50 -8.70 10.19
N ALA A 450 -0.73 -8.40 10.62
CA ALA A 450 -1.74 -9.41 10.91
C ALA A 450 -2.14 -10.20 9.64
N GLY A 451 -2.23 -9.50 8.50
CA GLY A 451 -2.46 -10.11 7.19
C GLY A 451 -1.34 -11.07 6.77
N ALA A 452 -0.08 -10.66 6.92
CA ALA A 452 1.09 -11.49 6.66
C ALA A 452 1.16 -12.71 7.60
N MET A 453 0.90 -12.53 8.91
CA MET A 453 0.83 -13.63 9.88
C MET A 453 -0.23 -14.66 9.49
N ARG A 454 -1.42 -14.20 9.08
CA ARG A 454 -2.49 -15.07 8.60
C ARG A 454 -2.07 -15.86 7.36
N ALA A 455 -1.48 -15.19 6.37
CA ALA A 455 -1.03 -15.85 5.14
C ALA A 455 0.08 -16.88 5.38
N ILE A 456 0.96 -16.65 6.35
CA ILE A 456 1.95 -17.64 6.78
C ILE A 456 1.27 -18.88 7.36
N VAL A 457 0.30 -18.72 8.27
CA VAL A 457 -0.43 -19.86 8.87
C VAL A 457 -1.21 -20.62 7.80
N ASP A 458 -1.85 -19.92 6.87
CA ASP A 458 -2.55 -20.52 5.73
C ASP A 458 -1.60 -21.39 4.89
N ARG A 459 -0.43 -20.85 4.49
CA ARG A 459 0.58 -21.60 3.74
C ARG A 459 1.08 -22.83 4.50
N LEU A 460 1.47 -22.68 5.76
CA LEU A 460 1.93 -23.79 6.59
C LEU A 460 0.85 -24.87 6.78
N SER A 461 -0.42 -24.46 6.78
CA SER A 461 -1.56 -25.38 6.88
C SER A 461 -1.76 -26.17 5.58
N GLN A 462 -1.70 -25.51 4.42
CA GLN A 462 -1.83 -26.14 3.10
C GLN A 462 -0.72 -27.17 2.86
N ASP A 463 0.51 -26.88 3.28
CA ASP A 463 1.66 -27.79 3.20
C ASP A 463 1.71 -28.82 4.35
N HIS A 464 0.68 -28.88 5.21
CA HIS A 464 0.57 -29.83 6.32
C HIS A 464 1.80 -29.85 7.25
N SER A 465 2.39 -28.68 7.51
CA SER A 465 3.61 -28.57 8.31
C SER A 465 3.38 -28.96 9.78
N ASP A 466 4.27 -29.80 10.32
CA ASP A 466 4.27 -30.15 11.75
C ASP A 466 4.77 -29.01 12.65
N THR A 467 5.34 -27.94 12.08
CA THR A 467 5.95 -26.85 12.86
C THR A 467 4.94 -26.15 13.77
N LEU A 468 3.68 -26.08 13.33
CA LEU A 468 2.59 -25.48 14.10
C LEU A 468 2.00 -26.43 15.16
N ALA A 469 2.28 -27.74 15.10
CA ALA A 469 1.74 -28.71 16.06
C ALA A 469 2.31 -28.55 17.48
N SER A 470 3.44 -27.84 17.60
CA SER A 470 4.10 -27.57 18.88
C SER A 470 3.61 -26.30 19.58
N ILE A 471 2.73 -25.51 18.94
CA ILE A 471 2.16 -24.30 19.53
C ILE A 471 1.36 -24.67 20.80
N SER A 472 1.64 -23.96 21.88
CA SER A 472 0.91 -24.07 23.15
C SER A 472 -0.19 -23.03 23.25
N GLN A 473 -1.07 -23.18 24.25
CA GLN A 473 -2.05 -22.15 24.57
C GLN A 473 -1.36 -20.83 24.97
N GLU A 474 -0.26 -20.90 25.71
CA GLU A 474 0.48 -19.73 26.18
C GLU A 474 1.02 -18.88 25.01
N ASP A 475 1.45 -19.53 23.93
CA ASP A 475 1.96 -18.86 22.72
C ASP A 475 0.88 -18.05 22.00
N LEU A 476 -0.39 -18.48 22.09
CA LEU A 476 -1.53 -17.80 21.46
C LEU A 476 -2.15 -16.71 22.32
N GLN A 477 -1.83 -16.64 23.61
CA GLN A 477 -2.42 -15.66 24.52
C GLN A 477 -2.26 -14.20 24.06
N PRO A 478 -1.09 -13.76 23.54
CA PRO A 478 -0.95 -12.41 22.98
C PRO A 478 -1.87 -12.16 21.77
N VAL A 479 -2.01 -13.17 20.90
CA VAL A 479 -2.92 -13.12 19.74
C VAL A 479 -4.37 -12.93 20.20
N PHE A 480 -4.81 -13.71 21.20
CA PHE A 480 -6.17 -13.62 21.73
C PHE A 480 -6.44 -12.26 22.39
N GLN A 481 -5.49 -11.75 23.17
CA GLN A 481 -5.62 -10.45 23.81
C GLN A 481 -5.78 -9.34 22.77
N ALA A 482 -4.96 -9.34 21.72
CA ALA A 482 -5.03 -8.34 20.67
C ALA A 482 -6.26 -8.51 19.77
N GLY A 483 -6.65 -9.75 19.47
CA GLY A 483 -7.87 -10.06 18.70
C GLY A 483 -9.15 -9.56 19.38
N VAL A 484 -9.12 -9.26 20.68
CA VAL A 484 -10.24 -8.65 21.41
C VAL A 484 -10.06 -7.14 21.63
N SER A 485 -8.84 -6.68 21.91
CA SER A 485 -8.59 -5.32 22.42
C SER A 485 -8.06 -4.34 21.38
N CYS A 486 -7.54 -4.81 20.24
CA CYS A 486 -7.00 -3.93 19.21
C CYS A 486 -8.11 -3.01 18.68
N PRO A 487 -7.87 -1.69 18.57
CA PRO A 487 -8.90 -0.76 18.07
C PRO A 487 -9.24 -0.99 16.60
N VAL A 488 -8.32 -1.59 15.83
CA VAL A 488 -8.45 -1.81 14.39
C VAL A 488 -9.23 -3.10 14.11
N ALA A 489 -10.40 -2.97 13.49
CA ALA A 489 -11.30 -4.10 13.25
C ALA A 489 -10.74 -5.14 12.26
N SER A 490 -10.03 -4.69 11.21
CA SER A 490 -9.31 -5.55 10.25
C SER A 490 -8.23 -6.41 10.91
N VAL A 491 -7.50 -5.87 11.88
CA VAL A 491 -6.55 -6.64 12.69
C VAL A 491 -7.28 -7.74 13.46
N ARG A 492 -8.34 -7.40 14.20
CA ARG A 492 -9.13 -8.39 14.97
C ARG A 492 -9.67 -9.51 14.09
N ALA A 493 -10.18 -9.18 12.90
CA ALA A 493 -10.67 -10.17 11.95
C ALA A 493 -9.55 -11.05 11.37
N ASN A 494 -8.40 -10.49 11.01
CA ASN A 494 -7.25 -11.28 10.54
C ASN A 494 -6.76 -12.28 11.59
N LEU A 495 -6.64 -11.85 12.85
CA LEU A 495 -6.25 -12.74 13.95
C LEU A 495 -7.30 -13.82 14.23
N THR A 496 -8.59 -13.46 14.12
CA THR A 496 -9.71 -14.41 14.23
C THR A 496 -9.61 -15.52 13.19
N ARG A 497 -9.41 -15.16 11.91
CA ARG A 497 -9.20 -16.10 10.81
C ARG A 497 -7.98 -16.97 11.02
N MET A 498 -6.85 -16.37 11.41
CA MET A 498 -5.60 -17.09 11.66
C MET A 498 -5.75 -18.16 12.74
N VAL A 499 -6.43 -17.84 13.85
CA VAL A 499 -6.74 -18.81 14.91
C VAL A 499 -7.64 -19.93 14.38
N GLY A 500 -8.61 -19.60 13.53
CA GLY A 500 -9.44 -20.57 12.83
C GLY A 500 -8.65 -21.55 11.97
N MET A 501 -7.77 -21.03 11.12
CA MET A 501 -6.91 -21.81 10.23
C MET A 501 -6.01 -22.77 11.03
N LEU A 502 -5.38 -22.27 12.09
CA LEU A 502 -4.59 -23.11 13.00
C LEU A 502 -5.45 -24.21 13.63
N GLY A 503 -6.66 -23.87 14.08
CA GLY A 503 -7.60 -24.84 14.64
C GLY A 503 -7.98 -25.94 13.64
N CYS A 504 -8.30 -25.57 12.40
CA CYS A 504 -8.65 -26.51 11.34
C CYS A 504 -7.47 -27.44 10.98
N LEU A 505 -6.25 -26.89 10.92
CA LEU A 505 -5.03 -27.69 10.71
C LEU A 505 -4.85 -28.74 11.82
N LEU A 506 -4.96 -28.31 13.08
CA LEU A 506 -4.83 -29.20 14.24
C LEU A 506 -5.91 -30.29 14.23
N VAL A 507 -7.16 -29.96 13.90
CA VAL A 507 -8.26 -30.93 13.75
C VAL A 507 -7.98 -31.92 12.62
N THR A 508 -7.43 -31.45 11.51
CA THR A 508 -7.11 -32.27 10.34
C THR A 508 -6.01 -33.29 10.64
N GLN A 509 -4.95 -32.85 11.35
CA GLN A 509 -3.79 -33.69 11.69
C GLN A 509 -4.02 -34.59 12.90
N ALA A 510 -4.92 -34.22 13.83
CA ALA A 510 -5.15 -34.98 15.06
C ALA A 510 -6.09 -36.18 14.88
N SER A 511 -5.86 -37.22 15.69
CA SER A 511 -6.85 -38.28 15.89
C SER A 511 -7.97 -37.81 16.84
N GLU A 512 -9.13 -38.47 16.78
CA GLU A 512 -10.28 -38.15 17.65
C GLU A 512 -9.96 -38.26 19.15
N GLU A 513 -9.01 -39.13 19.51
CA GLU A 513 -8.50 -39.27 20.87
C GLU A 513 -7.68 -38.05 21.30
N VAL A 514 -6.77 -37.57 20.45
CA VAL A 514 -5.93 -36.38 20.73
C VAL A 514 -6.78 -35.10 20.82
N LEU A 515 -7.90 -35.04 20.10
CA LEU A 515 -8.88 -33.95 20.24
C LEU A 515 -9.63 -33.96 21.57
N SER A 516 -9.40 -34.94 22.43
CA SER A 516 -10.06 -35.07 23.74
C SER A 516 -9.15 -34.77 24.93
N TYR A 517 -7.82 -34.76 24.75
CA TYR A 517 -6.86 -34.55 25.83
C TYR A 517 -5.49 -34.11 25.32
N GLY A 518 -4.73 -33.39 26.16
CA GLY A 518 -3.38 -32.93 25.85
C GLY A 518 -3.32 -31.55 25.20
N ASN A 519 -2.14 -31.18 24.68
CA ASN A 519 -1.86 -29.82 24.20
C ASN A 519 -2.82 -29.36 23.09
N VAL A 520 -3.08 -30.21 22.10
CA VAL A 520 -3.98 -29.88 20.97
C VAL A 520 -5.39 -29.55 21.47
N PHE A 521 -5.90 -30.32 22.43
CA PHE A 521 -7.18 -30.05 23.05
C PHE A 521 -7.20 -28.71 23.80
N GLU A 522 -6.16 -28.39 24.57
CA GLU A 522 -6.06 -27.11 25.30
C GLU A 522 -6.01 -25.91 24.35
N VAL A 523 -5.23 -26.01 23.28
CA VAL A 523 -5.16 -25.00 22.21
C VAL A 523 -6.51 -24.80 21.54
N LEU A 524 -7.20 -25.88 21.15
CA LEU A 524 -8.51 -25.80 20.50
C LEU A 524 -9.59 -25.26 21.44
N ASN A 525 -9.58 -25.67 22.71
CA ASN A 525 -10.52 -25.19 23.72
C ASN A 525 -10.39 -23.68 23.91
N THR A 526 -9.17 -23.19 24.09
CA THR A 526 -8.93 -21.76 24.33
C THR A 526 -9.08 -20.90 23.09
N SER A 527 -8.73 -21.42 21.91
CA SER A 527 -9.09 -20.82 20.63
C SER A 527 -10.60 -20.68 20.49
N THR A 528 -11.36 -21.72 20.85
CA THR A 528 -12.83 -21.69 20.83
C THR A 528 -13.39 -20.66 21.80
N GLU A 529 -12.84 -20.54 23.01
CA GLU A 529 -13.23 -19.50 23.97
C GLU A 529 -12.99 -18.09 23.43
N PHE A 530 -11.83 -17.87 22.81
CA PHE A 530 -11.52 -16.62 22.14
C PHE A 530 -12.52 -16.30 21.02
N LEU A 531 -12.80 -17.26 20.12
CA LEU A 531 -13.75 -17.10 19.03
C LEU A 531 -15.16 -16.77 19.54
N PHE A 532 -15.61 -17.43 20.61
CA PHE A 532 -16.88 -17.09 21.24
C PHE A 532 -16.90 -15.68 21.80
N LYS A 533 -15.80 -15.23 22.41
CA LYS A 533 -15.69 -13.88 22.95
C LYS A 533 -15.84 -12.83 21.85
N VAL A 534 -15.14 -13.00 20.72
CA VAL A 534 -15.24 -12.11 19.54
C VAL A 534 -16.63 -12.19 18.90
N GLY A 535 -17.13 -13.41 18.63
CA GLY A 535 -18.41 -13.65 17.99
C GLY A 535 -19.62 -13.10 18.77
N ALA A 536 -19.52 -13.04 20.09
CA ALA A 536 -20.59 -12.52 20.96
C ALA A 536 -20.46 -11.01 21.26
N HIS A 537 -19.24 -10.47 21.39
CA HIS A 537 -19.02 -9.17 22.03
C HIS A 537 -18.24 -8.14 21.21
N ASP A 538 -17.77 -8.45 20.00
CA ASP A 538 -17.08 -7.43 19.19
C ASP A 538 -17.99 -6.20 18.97
N ALA A 539 -17.43 -5.02 18.76
CA ALA A 539 -18.19 -3.81 18.45
C ALA A 539 -18.74 -3.83 17.02
N GLU A 540 -17.96 -4.37 16.08
CA GLU A 540 -18.28 -4.42 14.66
C GLU A 540 -18.95 -5.75 14.31
N LEU A 541 -20.13 -5.72 13.67
CA LEU A 541 -20.89 -6.94 13.39
C LEU A 541 -20.14 -7.89 12.46
N TRP A 542 -19.41 -7.35 11.48
CA TRP A 542 -18.72 -8.17 10.50
C TRP A 542 -17.54 -8.94 11.13
N VAL A 543 -16.88 -8.39 12.15
CA VAL A 543 -15.88 -9.12 12.94
C VAL A 543 -16.54 -10.22 13.78
N SER A 544 -17.72 -9.94 14.36
CA SER A 544 -18.50 -10.99 15.03
C SER A 544 -18.90 -12.11 14.06
N ALA A 545 -19.25 -11.75 12.82
CA ALA A 545 -19.60 -12.71 11.78
C ALA A 545 -18.40 -13.59 11.42
N GLU A 546 -17.21 -13.00 11.27
CA GLU A 546 -15.96 -13.71 11.04
C GLU A 546 -15.72 -14.83 12.06
N ALA A 547 -15.82 -14.50 13.35
CA ALA A 547 -15.58 -15.47 14.41
C ALA A 547 -16.61 -16.60 14.42
N LEU A 548 -17.86 -16.30 14.05
CA LEU A 548 -18.92 -17.30 13.95
C LEU A 548 -18.78 -18.19 12.72
N ASP A 549 -18.32 -17.63 11.60
CA ASP A 549 -17.99 -18.37 10.38
C ASP A 549 -16.86 -19.35 10.65
N VAL A 550 -15.77 -18.88 11.26
CA VAL A 550 -14.65 -19.70 11.71
C VAL A 550 -15.10 -20.82 12.67
N LEU A 551 -16.03 -20.55 13.60
CA LEU A 551 -16.57 -21.59 14.47
C LEU A 551 -17.40 -22.63 13.71
N ILE A 552 -18.14 -22.23 12.68
CA ILE A 552 -18.92 -23.15 11.84
C ILE A 552 -17.94 -24.05 11.07
N ASP A 553 -16.90 -23.48 10.47
CA ASP A 553 -15.90 -24.21 9.71
C ASP A 553 -15.10 -25.17 10.58
N LEU A 554 -14.57 -24.71 11.72
CA LEU A 554 -13.77 -25.52 12.64
C LEU A 554 -14.53 -26.75 13.17
N TYR A 555 -15.83 -26.61 13.39
CA TYR A 555 -16.68 -27.67 13.95
C TYR A 555 -17.55 -28.37 12.91
N SER A 556 -17.28 -28.17 11.61
CA SER A 556 -18.00 -28.83 10.52
C SER A 556 -17.71 -30.34 10.48
N ASP A 557 -16.48 -30.76 10.79
CA ASP A 557 -16.05 -32.16 10.82
C ASP A 557 -16.66 -32.91 12.02
N ASP A 558 -17.15 -34.12 11.79
CA ASP A 558 -17.73 -35.01 12.79
C ASP A 558 -16.74 -35.41 13.90
N LYS A 559 -15.43 -35.44 13.62
CA LYS A 559 -14.36 -35.68 14.61
C LYS A 559 -14.40 -34.69 15.78
N THR A 560 -14.96 -33.50 15.55
CA THR A 560 -15.06 -32.46 16.57
C THR A 560 -16.29 -32.60 17.47
N ASP A 561 -17.16 -33.62 17.26
CA ASP A 561 -18.42 -33.77 18.00
C ASP A 561 -18.21 -33.83 19.54
N LYS A 562 -17.16 -34.53 20.00
CA LYS A 562 -16.81 -34.63 21.42
C LYS A 562 -16.25 -33.33 21.99
N LEU A 563 -15.40 -32.64 21.23
CA LEU A 563 -14.91 -31.31 21.60
C LEU A 563 -16.07 -30.30 21.66
N ALA A 564 -16.98 -30.33 20.69
CA ALA A 564 -18.18 -29.49 20.63
C ALA A 564 -19.08 -29.68 21.86
N HIS A 565 -19.16 -30.91 22.37
CA HIS A 565 -19.83 -31.19 23.63
C HIS A 565 -19.11 -30.53 24.82
N HIS A 566 -17.78 -30.71 24.91
CA HIS A 566 -16.97 -30.18 26.01
C HIS A 566 -17.06 -28.65 26.14
N VAL A 567 -16.98 -27.93 25.02
CA VAL A 567 -17.02 -26.46 24.99
C VAL A 567 -18.45 -25.89 25.03
N HIS A 568 -19.46 -26.74 25.20
CA HIS A 568 -20.89 -26.39 25.16
C HIS A 568 -21.28 -25.61 23.89
N LEU A 569 -20.75 -26.04 22.74
CA LEU A 569 -20.76 -25.27 21.48
C LEU A 569 -22.17 -24.78 21.12
N THR A 570 -23.12 -25.71 21.04
CA THR A 570 -24.47 -25.41 20.53
C THR A 570 -25.33 -24.60 21.49
N ASP A 571 -25.11 -24.73 22.81
CA ASP A 571 -25.84 -23.94 23.80
C ASP A 571 -25.39 -22.48 23.79
N ARG A 572 -24.07 -22.26 23.68
CA ARG A 572 -23.50 -20.91 23.54
C ARG A 572 -23.92 -20.24 22.24
N LEU A 573 -23.83 -20.94 21.10
CA LEU A 573 -24.29 -20.40 19.81
C LEU A 573 -25.78 -20.04 19.83
N ARG A 574 -26.62 -20.81 20.54
CA ARG A 574 -28.05 -20.49 20.74
C ARG A 574 -28.25 -19.21 21.55
N GLY A 575 -27.36 -18.93 22.51
CA GLY A 575 -27.34 -17.67 23.26
C GLY A 575 -26.87 -16.47 22.42
N ILE A 576 -25.92 -16.68 21.51
CA ILE A 576 -25.34 -15.63 20.65
C ILE A 576 -26.26 -15.27 19.48
N GLN A 577 -26.93 -16.25 18.87
CA GLN A 577 -27.73 -16.04 17.65
C GLN A 577 -28.76 -14.90 17.74
N PRO A 578 -29.55 -14.74 18.82
CA PRO A 578 -30.49 -13.62 18.94
C PRO A 578 -29.80 -12.25 19.01
N GLN A 579 -28.64 -12.19 19.68
CA GLN A 579 -27.84 -10.97 19.83
C GLN A 579 -27.26 -10.57 18.46
N PHE A 580 -26.71 -11.53 17.72
CA PHE A 580 -26.21 -11.34 16.37
C PHE A 580 -27.30 -10.80 15.42
N LYS A 581 -28.50 -11.40 15.44
CA LYS A 581 -29.65 -10.94 14.64
C LYS A 581 -30.08 -9.52 15.00
N THR A 582 -30.04 -9.16 16.29
CA THR A 582 -30.37 -7.81 16.75
C THR A 582 -29.35 -6.80 16.26
N LYS A 583 -28.06 -7.09 16.41
CA LYS A 583 -26.96 -6.24 15.94
C LYS A 583 -26.95 -6.09 14.42
N HIS A 584 -27.29 -7.13 13.67
CA HIS A 584 -27.55 -7.04 12.23
C HIS A 584 -28.61 -5.99 11.88
N GLN A 585 -29.74 -5.94 12.59
CA GLN A 585 -30.74 -4.90 12.29
C GLN A 585 -30.21 -3.48 12.53
N GLN A 586 -29.30 -3.30 13.49
CA GLN A 586 -28.70 -2.01 13.81
C GLN A 586 -27.64 -1.59 12.78
N GLN A 587 -26.80 -2.52 12.32
CA GLN A 587 -25.61 -2.20 11.52
C GLN A 587 -25.74 -2.53 10.02
N LYS A 588 -26.82 -3.19 9.56
CA LYS A 588 -27.00 -3.64 8.15
C LYS A 588 -26.77 -2.61 7.05
N LYS A 589 -26.91 -1.31 7.36
CA LYS A 589 -26.72 -0.22 6.39
C LYS A 589 -25.25 0.17 6.16
N ARG A 590 -24.33 -0.29 7.03
CA ARG A 590 -22.92 0.13 7.04
C ARG A 590 -21.95 -1.05 6.83
N LEU A 591 -22.44 -2.17 6.28
CA LEU A 591 -21.64 -3.40 6.15
C LEU A 591 -20.64 -3.38 5.00
N GLY A 592 -20.87 -2.54 3.98
CA GLY A 592 -20.02 -2.49 2.78
C GLY A 592 -19.79 -3.88 2.18
N ASP A 593 -18.54 -4.18 1.88
CA ASP A 593 -18.09 -5.43 1.25
C ASP A 593 -18.30 -6.67 2.15
N HIS A 594 -18.48 -6.47 3.46
CA HIS A 594 -18.68 -7.57 4.40
C HIS A 594 -20.13 -8.07 4.48
N LYS A 595 -21.04 -7.50 3.68
CA LYS A 595 -22.46 -7.87 3.68
C LYS A 595 -22.66 -9.36 3.36
N ALA A 596 -21.92 -9.91 2.41
CA ALA A 596 -22.03 -11.31 2.00
C ALA A 596 -21.73 -12.25 3.19
N LEU A 597 -20.56 -12.10 3.82
CA LEU A 597 -20.17 -12.87 5.01
C LEU A 597 -21.23 -12.81 6.11
N VAL A 598 -21.71 -11.60 6.45
CA VAL A 598 -22.69 -11.43 7.52
C VAL A 598 -24.00 -12.16 7.21
N LEU A 599 -24.45 -12.14 5.95
CA LEU A 599 -25.65 -12.85 5.53
C LEU A 599 -25.45 -14.36 5.55
N THR A 600 -24.33 -14.86 5.04
CA THR A 600 -23.94 -16.28 5.09
C THR A 600 -24.03 -16.81 6.51
N VAL A 601 -23.39 -16.13 7.48
CA VAL A 601 -23.45 -16.52 8.89
C VAL A 601 -24.86 -16.43 9.45
N LYS A 602 -25.62 -15.36 9.14
CA LYS A 602 -27.00 -15.18 9.63
C LYS A 602 -27.90 -16.34 9.22
N ASP A 603 -27.74 -16.83 8.00
CA ASP A 603 -28.59 -17.84 7.39
C ASP A 603 -28.11 -19.26 7.76
N ASN A 604 -26.79 -19.49 7.83
CA ASN A 604 -26.21 -20.79 8.14
C ASN A 604 -26.22 -21.13 9.64
N LEU A 605 -26.06 -20.16 10.54
CA LEU A 605 -25.90 -20.41 11.98
C LEU A 605 -27.06 -21.23 12.59
N GLY A 606 -28.29 -20.97 12.14
CA GLY A 606 -29.46 -21.72 12.60
C GLY A 606 -29.46 -23.18 12.12
N GLY A 607 -29.00 -23.42 10.88
CA GLY A 607 -28.82 -24.75 10.33
C GLY A 607 -27.72 -25.51 11.05
N PHE A 608 -26.57 -24.87 11.26
CA PHE A 608 -25.43 -25.45 11.96
C PHE A 608 -25.76 -25.90 13.40
N ILE A 609 -26.47 -25.07 14.18
CA ILE A 609 -26.90 -25.44 15.54
C ILE A 609 -27.79 -26.69 15.53
N LYS A 610 -28.70 -26.81 14.54
CA LYS A 610 -29.57 -27.98 14.40
C LYS A 610 -28.80 -29.23 13.96
N TYR A 611 -27.79 -29.06 13.12
CA TYR A 611 -26.91 -30.13 12.67
C TYR A 611 -26.03 -30.67 13.80
N LYS A 612 -25.28 -29.79 14.48
CA LYS A 612 -24.27 -30.19 15.48
C LYS A 612 -24.87 -30.53 16.84
N GLY A 613 -26.06 -30.01 17.17
CA GLY A 613 -26.69 -30.18 18.48
C GLY A 613 -26.93 -31.65 18.88
N PRO A 614 -27.65 -32.45 18.07
CA PRO A 614 -27.88 -33.87 18.35
C PRO A 614 -26.60 -34.69 18.40
N ARG A 615 -25.58 -34.29 17.64
CA ARG A 615 -24.28 -34.96 17.56
C ARG A 615 -23.47 -34.78 18.84
N ALA A 616 -23.30 -33.53 19.28
CA ALA A 616 -22.63 -33.23 20.55
C ALA A 616 -23.38 -33.85 21.76
N ALA A 617 -24.72 -33.88 21.72
CA ALA A 617 -25.52 -34.45 22.80
C ALA A 617 -25.33 -35.96 23.02
N LYS A 618 -24.74 -36.70 22.06
CA LYS A 618 -24.41 -38.14 22.23
C LYS A 618 -23.47 -38.37 23.41
N PHE A 619 -22.63 -37.39 23.71
CA PHE A 619 -21.62 -37.45 24.77
C PHE A 619 -22.14 -37.02 26.15
N ASN A 620 -23.40 -36.59 26.28
CA ASN A 620 -24.03 -36.28 27.58
C ASN A 620 -24.16 -37.51 28.52
N LYS A 621 -23.94 -38.74 28.01
CA LYS A 621 -24.15 -40.02 28.71
C LYS A 621 -22.87 -40.84 28.91
N THR A 622 -21.74 -40.33 28.45
CA THR A 622 -20.39 -40.86 28.66
C THR A 622 -19.69 -39.97 29.67
#